data_AF-A0A4Y7XBF8-F1
#
_entry.id   AF-A0A4Y7XBF8-F1
#
_cell.length_a   1.000
_cell.length_b   1.000
_cell.length_c   1.000
_cell.angle_alpha   90.00
_cell.angle_beta   90.00
_cell.angle_gamma   90.00
#
_symmetry.space_group_name_H-M   'P 1'
#
loop_
_entity.id
_entity.type
_entity.pdbx_description
1 polymer ?
#
loop_
_entity_poly.entity_id
_entity_poly.type
_entity_poly.pdbx_seq_one_letter_code
_entity_poly.pdbx_strand_id
1 'polypeptide(L)'
;MVRARVDGDIKQRAELVLDSIGLSMSDAIRIFLHQVIVRQEFPLELKVPNAVTLAAMNAPVEPQTYSSAKALFDEVDDADDQD
;
A
#
# COMPACT_ATOMS: atom_id res chain seq x y z
N MET A 1 -7.85 8.53 -21.52
CA MET A 1 -7.60 9.83 -20.87
C MET A 1 -7.77 9.63 -19.37
N VAL A 2 -6.75 9.94 -18.56
CA VAL A 2 -6.83 9.86 -17.09
C VAL A 2 -7.18 11.25 -16.54
N ARG A 3 -8.15 11.34 -15.64
CA ARG A 3 -8.49 12.58 -14.91
C ARG A 3 -8.45 12.27 -13.43
N ALA A 4 -7.60 12.98 -12.70
CA ALA A 4 -7.48 12.87 -11.26
C ALA A 4 -7.50 14.28 -10.63
N ARG A 5 -8.14 14.40 -9.47
CA ARG A 5 -8.09 15.63 -8.68
C ARG A 5 -6.80 15.61 -7.86
N VAL A 6 -6.01 16.66 -7.99
CA VAL A 6 -4.76 16.87 -7.26
C VAL A 6 -4.78 18.29 -6.73
N ASP A 7 -4.21 18.50 -5.55
CA ASP A 7 -3.99 19.84 -5.00
C ASP A 7 -3.13 20.68 -5.97
N GLY A 8 -3.42 21.98 -6.06
CA GLY A 8 -2.76 22.88 -6.99
C GLY A 8 -1.25 23.07 -6.71
N ASP A 9 -0.87 23.18 -5.43
CA ASP A 9 0.53 23.31 -5.03
C ASP A 9 1.31 22.03 -5.34
N ILE A 10 0.73 20.88 -5.01
CA ILE A 10 1.33 19.57 -5.31
C ILE A 10 1.57 19.43 -6.81
N LYS A 11 0.57 19.76 -7.63
CA LYS A 11 0.67 19.68 -9.08
C LYS A 11 1.80 20.57 -9.61
N GLN A 12 1.85 21.84 -9.20
CA GLN A 12 2.85 22.79 -9.68
C GLN A 12 4.27 22.37 -9.30
N ARG A 13 4.47 21.92 -8.06
CA ARG A 13 5.78 21.44 -7.59
C ARG A 13 6.22 20.17 -8.31
N ALA A 14 5.30 19.25 -8.55
CA ALA A 14 5.59 18.03 -9.30
C ALA A 14 5.97 18.35 -10.76
N GLU A 15 5.27 19.28 -11.42
CA GLU A 15 5.60 19.72 -12.78
C GLU A 15 7.02 20.31 -12.86
N LEU A 16 7.40 21.19 -11.93
CA LEU A 16 8.77 21.76 -11.89
C LEU A 16 9.86 20.69 -11.78
N VAL A 17 9.65 19.67 -10.93
CA VAL A 17 10.62 18.58 -10.75
C VAL A 17 10.70 17.73 -12.01
N LEU A 18 9.55 17.35 -12.60
CA LEU A 18 9.51 16.51 -13.80
C LEU A 18 10.11 17.24 -15.02
N ASP A 19 9.80 18.53 -15.19
CA ASP A 19 10.36 19.34 -16.27
C ASP A 19 11.88 19.47 -16.16
N SER A 20 12.42 19.55 -14.92
CA SER A 20 13.88 19.60 -14.69
C SER A 20 14.64 18.37 -15.20
N ILE A 21 13.94 17.24 -15.37
CA ILE A 21 14.47 15.99 -15.92
C ILE A 21 13.87 15.65 -17.30
N GLY A 22 13.19 16.60 -17.94
CA GLY A 22 12.66 16.45 -19.29
C GLY A 22 11.44 15.53 -19.42
N LEU A 23 10.67 15.35 -18.34
CA LEU A 23 9.44 14.55 -18.33
C LEU A 23 8.21 15.43 -18.18
N SER A 24 7.16 15.14 -18.94
CA SER A 24 5.85 15.73 -18.68
C SER A 24 5.11 14.96 -17.58
N MET A 25 4.11 15.59 -16.96
CA MET A 25 3.18 14.92 -16.05
C MET A 25 2.54 13.67 -16.68
N SER A 26 2.23 13.72 -17.99
CA SER A 26 1.64 12.58 -18.71
C SER A 26 2.62 11.41 -18.84
N ASP A 27 3.91 11.70 -19.02
CA ASP A 27 4.95 10.67 -19.10
C ASP A 27 5.18 10.00 -17.76
N ALA A 28 5.23 10.78 -16.67
CA ALA A 28 5.34 10.26 -15.32
C ALA A 28 4.16 9.32 -14.97
N ILE A 29 2.93 9.71 -15.30
CA ILE A 29 1.74 8.87 -15.08
C ILE A 29 1.83 7.57 -15.91
N ARG A 30 2.25 7.66 -17.18
CA ARG A 30 2.44 6.47 -18.03
C ARG A 30 3.48 5.52 -17.47
N ILE A 31 4.63 6.04 -17.04
CA ILE A 31 5.70 5.25 -16.43
C ILE A 31 5.21 4.57 -15.15
N PHE A 32 4.51 5.30 -14.28
CA PHE A 32 3.92 4.75 -13.05
C PHE A 32 2.99 3.57 -13.36
N LEU A 33 2.05 3.73 -14.30
CA LEU A 33 1.13 2.65 -14.69
C LEU A 33 1.86 1.44 -15.30
N HIS A 34 2.90 1.68 -16.10
CA HIS A 34 3.75 0.59 -16.61
C HIS A 34 4.47 -0.15 -15.48
N GLN A 35 4.96 0.55 -14.45
CA GLN A 35 5.59 -0.10 -13.30
C GLN A 35 4.60 -0.96 -12.51
N VAL A 36 3.35 -0.50 -12.34
CA VAL A 36 2.28 -1.32 -11.73
C VAL A 36 2.07 -2.61 -12.52
N ILE A 37 2.00 -2.53 -13.86
CA ILE A 37 1.80 -3.70 -14.72
C ILE A 37 2.98 -4.68 -14.61
N VAL A 38 4.21 -4.17 -14.72
CA VAL A 38 5.42 -5.00 -14.76
C VAL A 38 5.67 -5.69 -13.42
N ARG A 39 5.43 -5.00 -12.31
CA ARG A 39 5.74 -5.52 -10.97
C ARG A 39 4.56 -6.26 -10.32
N GLN A 40 3.34 -6.08 -10.85
CA GLN A 40 2.10 -6.56 -10.24
C GLN A 40 1.91 -6.11 -8.78
N GLU A 41 2.46 -4.95 -8.44
CA GLU A 41 2.39 -4.34 -7.11
C GLU A 41 2.33 -2.81 -7.25
N PHE A 42 2.09 -2.12 -6.13
CA PHE A 42 2.22 -0.67 -6.10
C PHE A 42 3.71 -0.29 -6.13
N PRO A 43 4.19 0.47 -7.14
CA PRO A 43 5.62 0.63 -7.42
C PRO A 43 6.29 1.71 -6.54
N LEU A 44 5.92 1.77 -5.27
CA LEU A 44 6.51 2.62 -4.23
C LEU A 44 6.61 1.79 -2.95
N GLU A 45 7.76 1.87 -2.27
CA GLU A 45 7.95 1.20 -0.99
C GLU A 45 7.03 1.81 0.08
N LEU A 46 6.03 1.04 0.52
CA LEU A 46 5.15 1.43 1.62
C LEU A 46 5.87 1.18 2.96
N LYS A 47 6.62 2.17 3.43
CA LYS A 47 7.49 2.03 4.63
C LYS A 47 6.78 2.21 5.96
N VAL A 48 5.69 2.97 5.98
CA VAL A 48 5.00 3.34 7.21
C VAL A 48 3.70 2.55 7.29
N PRO A 49 3.56 1.62 8.25
CA PRO A 49 2.31 0.90 8.44
C PRO A 49 1.18 1.87 8.78
N ASN A 50 -0.04 1.54 8.37
CA ASN A 50 -1.20 2.36 8.70
C ASN A 50 -1.52 2.26 10.21
N ALA A 51 -2.46 3.10 10.68
CA ALA A 51 -2.83 3.16 12.09
C ALA A 51 -3.32 1.81 12.65
N VAL A 52 -4.06 1.02 11.86
CA VAL A 52 -4.57 -0.29 12.27
C VAL A 52 -3.42 -1.28 12.45
N THR A 53 -2.50 -1.36 11.49
CA THR A 53 -1.33 -2.23 11.57
C THR A 53 -0.43 -1.82 12.74
N LEU A 54 -0.21 -0.52 12.96
CA LEU A 54 0.54 -0.03 14.11
C LEU A 54 -0.12 -0.41 15.44
N ALA A 55 -1.44 -0.31 15.54
CA ALA A 55 -2.17 -0.72 16.75
C ALA A 55 -1.99 -2.21 17.02
N ALA A 56 -2.14 -3.06 15.99
CA ALA A 56 -1.93 -4.50 16.10
C ALA A 56 -0.49 -4.87 16.49
N MET A 57 0.52 -4.18 15.93
CA MET A 57 1.93 -4.41 16.29
C MET A 57 2.28 -4.00 17.73
N ASN A 58 1.57 -3.02 18.28
CA ASN A 58 1.77 -2.53 19.65
C ASN A 58 0.85 -3.21 20.69
N ALA A 59 -0.10 -4.03 20.23
CA ALA A 59 -0.98 -4.76 21.12
C ALA A 59 -0.16 -5.76 21.97
N PRO A 60 -0.56 -6.02 23.23
CA PRO A 60 0.08 -7.06 24.03
C PRO A 60 0.07 -8.40 23.30
N VAL A 61 1.22 -9.05 23.21
CA VAL A 61 1.29 -10.40 22.63
C VAL A 61 0.83 -11.40 23.69
N GLU A 62 -0.31 -12.04 23.45
CA GLU A 62 -0.70 -13.24 24.19
C GLU A 62 -0.06 -14.46 23.49
N PRO A 63 0.91 -15.13 24.13
CA PRO A 63 1.56 -16.29 23.52
C PRO A 63 0.56 -17.45 23.45
N GLN A 64 -0.02 -17.65 22.28
CA GLN A 64 -0.80 -18.84 21.95
C GLN A 64 0.08 -19.86 21.22
N THR A 65 -0.04 -21.12 21.61
CA THR A 65 0.66 -22.24 20.97
C THR A 65 -0.33 -23.28 20.51
N TYR A 66 -0.13 -23.78 19.30
CA TYR A 66 -1.01 -24.75 18.67
C TYR A 66 -0.27 -26.06 18.44
N SER A 67 -0.97 -27.18 18.62
CA SER A 67 -0.40 -28.53 18.43
C SER A 67 -0.12 -28.86 16.96
N SER A 68 -0.76 -28.15 16.02
CA SER A 68 -0.57 -28.31 14.59
C SER A 68 -1.05 -27.07 13.83
N ALA A 69 -0.64 -26.93 12.56
CA ALA A 69 -1.18 -25.90 11.68
C ALA A 69 -2.71 -26.01 11.52
N LYS A 70 -3.26 -27.24 11.50
CA LYS A 70 -4.71 -27.45 11.44
C LYS A 70 -5.43 -26.85 12.66
N ALA A 71 -4.90 -27.07 13.86
CA ALA A 71 -5.50 -26.52 15.08
C ALA A 71 -5.49 -24.98 15.10
N LEU A 72 -4.47 -24.34 14.52
CA LEU A 72 -4.42 -22.88 14.34
C LEU A 72 -5.51 -22.40 13.36
N PHE A 73 -5.60 -23.02 12.17
CA PHE A 73 -6.58 -22.60 11.16
C PHE A 73 -8.02 -22.85 11.61
N ASP A 74 -8.30 -23.96 12.30
CA ASP A 74 -9.64 -24.25 12.82
C ASP A 74 -10.09 -23.13 13.81
N GLU A 75 -9.20 -22.60 14.67
CA GLU A 75 -9.54 -21.49 15.57
C GLU A 75 -9.72 -20.13 14.86
N VAL A 76 -8.88 -19.84 13.86
CA VAL A 76 -8.98 -18.57 13.09
C VAL A 76 -10.25 -18.55 12.24
N ASP A 77 -10.57 -19.66 11.57
CA ASP A 77 -11.77 -19.76 10.73
C ASP A 77 -13.05 -19.64 11.57
N ASP A 78 -13.10 -20.23 12.78
CA ASP A 78 -14.23 -20.12 13.72
C ASP A 78 -14.37 -18.69 14.33
N ALA A 79 -13.30 -17.90 14.34
CA ALA A 79 -13.30 -16.52 14.84
C ALA A 79 -13.84 -15.52 13.82
N ASP A 80 -13.62 -15.75 12.51
CA ASP A 80 -14.10 -14.89 11.43
C ASP A 80 -15.64 -14.98 11.22
N ASP A 81 -16.30 -16.03 11.72
CA ASP A 81 -17.76 -16.23 11.64
C ASP A 81 -18.56 -15.47 12.74
N GLN A 82 -17.88 -14.75 13.65
CA GLN A 82 -18.51 -14.07 14.80
C GLN A 82 -18.64 -12.53 14.68
N ASP A 83 -18.27 -11.94 13.54
CA ASP A 83 -18.42 -10.50 13.25
C ASP A 83 -19.54 -10.17 12.25
#